data_AF-A0A954EBH3-F1
#
_entry.id   AF-A0A954EBH3-F1
#
_cell.length_a   1.000
_cell.length_b   1.000
_cell.length_c   1.000
_cell.angle_alpha   90.00
_cell.angle_beta   90.00
_cell.angle_gamma   90.00
#
_symmetry.space_group_name_H-M   'P 1'
#
loop_
_entity.id
_entity.type
_entity.pdbx_description
1 polymer ?
#
loop_
_entity_poly.entity_id
_entity_poly.type
_entity_poly.pdbx_seq_one_letter_code
_entity_poly.pdbx_strand_id
1 'polypeptide(L)'
;MADKEIIQEKVAAELSRIVDGEVLCLMKPLLVSPRCEMRVWDYGEPEQTFPCWIVLEHAPSNTCVAYCEYGFGPSSPWGLLFITGQHLSMGMDSEWYTYLEDAFRESMAWDGDNPPDYEVT
;
A
#
# COMPACT_ATOMS: atom_id res chain seq x y z
N MET A 1 -10.15 -5.39 15.04
CA MET A 1 -10.03 -4.95 13.64
C MET A 1 -9.82 -3.46 13.69
N ALA A 2 -8.81 -2.91 13.00
CA ALA A 2 -8.63 -1.45 12.99
C ALA A 2 -9.88 -0.79 12.42
N ASP A 3 -10.22 0.40 12.91
CA ASP A 3 -11.33 1.18 12.36
C ASP A 3 -10.82 2.08 11.23
N LYS A 4 -11.72 2.43 10.30
CA LYS A 4 -11.41 3.31 9.17
C LYS A 4 -10.68 4.60 9.61
N GLU A 5 -11.12 5.19 10.71
CA GLU A 5 -10.56 6.43 11.27
C GLU A 5 -9.10 6.25 11.69
N ILE A 6 -8.76 5.13 12.32
CA ILE A 6 -7.38 4.79 12.70
C ILE A 6 -6.49 4.66 11.46
N ILE A 7 -7.01 4.06 10.38
CA ILE A 7 -6.25 3.94 9.13
C ILE A 7 -6.07 5.31 8.46
N GLN A 8 -7.09 6.16 8.48
CA GLN A 8 -6.96 7.54 7.98
C GLN A 8 -5.90 8.32 8.76
N GLU A 9 -5.83 8.16 10.08
CA GLU A 9 -4.79 8.78 10.92
C GLU A 9 -3.38 8.27 10.57
N LYS A 10 -3.23 6.96 10.36
CA LYS A 10 -1.94 6.36 9.92
C LYS A 10 -1.50 6.89 8.56
N VAL A 11 -2.41 6.96 7.59
CA VAL A 11 -2.13 7.55 6.27
C VAL A 11 -1.74 9.01 6.41
N ALA A 12 -2.47 9.79 7.21
CA ALA A 12 -2.15 11.20 7.44
C ALA A 12 -0.77 11.39 8.10
N ALA A 13 -0.41 10.52 9.06
CA ALA A 13 0.89 10.52 9.69
C ALA A 13 2.01 10.25 8.67
N GLU A 14 1.85 9.23 7.81
CA GLU A 14 2.83 8.94 6.76
C GLU A 14 2.95 10.09 5.76
N LEU A 15 1.82 10.64 5.27
CA LEU A 15 1.82 11.80 4.38
C LEU A 15 2.54 13.02 4.99
N SER A 16 2.49 13.20 6.31
CA SER A 16 3.20 14.30 6.99
C SER A 16 4.72 14.12 7.03
N ARG A 17 5.21 12.90 6.82
CA ARG A 17 6.64 12.55 6.83
C ARG A 17 7.27 12.67 5.44
N ILE A 18 6.47 12.62 4.39
CA ILE A 18 6.92 12.79 3.00
C ILE A 18 7.36 14.25 2.80
N VAL A 19 8.64 14.43 2.51
CA VAL A 19 9.23 15.76 2.24
C VAL A 19 9.13 16.12 0.76
N ASP A 20 9.10 15.12 -0.12
CA ASP A 20 9.03 15.31 -1.56
C ASP A 20 7.65 15.82 -1.99
N GLY A 21 7.63 17.08 -2.45
CA GLY A 21 6.41 17.75 -2.89
C GLY A 21 5.80 17.17 -4.16
N GLU A 22 6.60 16.55 -5.03
CA GLU A 22 6.13 15.93 -6.26
C GLU A 22 5.39 14.62 -5.95
N VAL A 23 5.97 13.78 -5.09
CA VAL A 23 5.30 12.59 -4.56
C VAL A 23 3.96 12.96 -3.92
N LEU A 24 3.94 13.96 -3.05
CA LEU A 24 2.68 14.42 -2.44
C LEU A 24 1.67 14.93 -3.47
N CYS A 25 2.13 15.58 -4.54
CA CYS A 25 1.26 16.09 -5.60
C CYS A 25 0.59 14.95 -6.38
N LEU A 26 1.35 13.92 -6.73
CA LEU A 26 0.87 12.77 -7.51
C LEU A 26 0.07 11.77 -6.66
N MET A 27 0.44 11.58 -5.39
CA MET A 27 -0.23 10.63 -4.50
C MET A 27 -1.63 11.13 -4.07
N LYS A 28 -1.79 12.42 -3.78
CA LYS A 28 -3.03 12.98 -3.21
C LYS A 28 -4.30 12.70 -4.04
N PRO A 29 -4.31 12.85 -5.38
CA PRO A 29 -5.49 12.55 -6.20
C PRO A 29 -5.89 11.07 -6.19
N LEU A 30 -4.97 10.17 -5.84
CA LEU A 30 -5.17 8.72 -5.86
C LEU A 30 -5.63 8.16 -4.50
N LEU A 31 -5.56 8.96 -3.44
CA LEU A 31 -6.04 8.58 -2.12
C LEU A 31 -7.54 8.35 -2.16
N VAL A 32 -7.95 7.19 -1.64
CA VAL A 32 -9.36 6.82 -1.48
C VAL A 32 -9.75 6.81 -0.01
N SER A 33 -11.05 6.87 0.24
CA SER A 33 -11.58 6.60 1.58
C SER A 33 -11.19 5.17 1.99
N PRO A 34 -10.49 4.94 3.12
CA PRO A 34 -10.04 3.61 3.47
C PRO A 34 -11.18 2.61 3.54
N ARG A 35 -10.97 1.46 2.91
CA ARG A 35 -11.93 0.36 2.83
C ARG A 35 -11.21 -0.95 3.09
N CYS A 36 -11.83 -1.80 3.90
CA CYS A 36 -11.25 -3.07 4.29
C CYS A 36 -11.67 -4.17 3.33
N GLU A 37 -10.70 -4.93 2.84
CA GLU A 37 -10.90 -6.16 2.08
C GLU A 37 -10.16 -7.31 2.74
N MET A 38 -10.78 -8.49 2.75
CA MET A 38 -10.11 -9.71 3.17
C MET A 38 -9.33 -10.27 1.98
N ARG A 39 -8.00 -10.34 2.12
CA ARG A 39 -7.09 -10.83 1.07
C ARG A 39 -6.45 -12.14 1.51
N VAL A 40 -6.32 -13.08 0.58
CA VAL A 40 -5.72 -14.40 0.84
C VAL A 40 -4.24 -14.23 1.17
N TRP A 41 -3.77 -14.97 2.16
CA TRP A 41 -2.38 -15.01 2.56
C TRP A 41 -1.65 -16.16 1.88
N ASP A 42 -0.76 -15.85 0.94
CA ASP A 42 -0.09 -16.84 0.08
C ASP A 42 0.86 -17.79 0.85
N TYR A 43 1.30 -17.38 2.05
CA TYR A 43 2.22 -18.15 2.90
C TYR A 43 1.52 -18.82 4.09
N GLY A 44 0.19 -18.79 4.10
CA GLY A 44 -0.64 -19.26 5.19
C GLY A 44 -1.21 -20.66 5.00
N GLU A 45 -2.14 -20.98 5.88
CA GLU A 45 -3.05 -22.10 5.66
C GLU A 45 -3.94 -21.82 4.42
N PRO A 46 -4.42 -22.86 3.72
CA PRO A 46 -5.36 -22.68 2.62
C PRO A 46 -6.56 -21.81 3.03
N GLU A 47 -6.89 -20.83 2.19
CA GLU A 47 -7.99 -19.87 2.42
C GLU A 47 -7.80 -18.94 3.64
N GLN A 48 -6.63 -18.96 4.30
CA GLN A 48 -6.31 -17.97 5.32
C GLN A 48 -6.35 -16.58 4.69
N THR A 49 -7.06 -15.66 5.34
CA THR A 49 -7.18 -14.27 4.87
C THR A 49 -6.82 -13.28 5.98
N PHE A 50 -6.32 -12.13 5.57
CA PHE A 50 -6.06 -11.00 6.45
C PHE A 50 -6.76 -9.73 5.97
N PRO A 51 -7.13 -8.82 6.89
CA PRO A 51 -7.73 -7.54 6.54
C PRO A 51 -6.67 -6.61 5.95
N CYS A 52 -6.84 -6.26 4.67
CA CYS A 52 -6.05 -5.26 3.97
C CYS A 52 -6.89 -4.01 3.75
N TRP A 53 -6.41 -2.87 4.23
CA TRP A 53 -7.08 -1.60 4.10
C TRP A 53 -6.58 -0.87 2.87
N ILE A 54 -7.39 -0.82 1.82
CA ILE A 54 -7.05 -0.09 0.60
C ILE A 54 -7.15 1.41 0.88
N VAL A 55 -6.07 2.15 0.64
CA VAL A 55 -5.96 3.59 0.93
C VAL A 55 -5.64 4.43 -0.29
N LEU A 56 -5.10 3.82 -1.34
CA LEU A 56 -4.76 4.46 -2.61
C LEU A 56 -5.12 3.53 -3.75
N GLU A 57 -5.74 4.05 -4.81
CA GLU A 57 -6.06 3.27 -6.01
C GLU A 57 -5.50 3.94 -7.27
N HIS A 58 -4.86 3.15 -8.12
CA HIS A 58 -4.45 3.55 -9.45
C HIS A 58 -5.13 2.65 -10.48
N ALA A 59 -6.34 3.05 -10.87
CA ALA A 59 -7.17 2.30 -11.81
C ALA A 59 -6.49 2.01 -13.17
N PRO A 60 -5.70 2.93 -13.78
CA PRO A 60 -5.05 2.66 -15.07
C PRO A 60 -4.11 1.45 -15.06
N SER A 61 -3.43 1.16 -13.96
CA SER A 61 -2.57 -0.02 -13.81
C SER A 61 -3.23 -1.19 -13.09
N ASN A 62 -4.50 -1.06 -12.68
CA ASN A 62 -5.22 -2.04 -11.85
C ASN A 62 -4.50 -2.36 -10.51
N THR A 63 -3.78 -1.40 -9.94
CA THR A 63 -3.04 -1.57 -8.68
C THR A 63 -3.52 -0.61 -7.59
N CYS A 64 -3.28 -0.98 -6.34
CA CYS A 64 -3.61 -0.19 -5.16
C CYS A 64 -2.53 -0.33 -4.10
N VAL A 65 -2.48 0.63 -3.17
CA VAL A 65 -1.69 0.51 -1.94
C VAL A 65 -2.63 0.17 -0.79
N ALA A 66 -2.27 -0.85 -0.02
CA ALA A 66 -3.01 -1.33 1.12
C ALA A 66 -2.18 -1.26 2.41
N TYR A 67 -2.86 -1.08 3.54
CA TYR A 67 -2.27 -1.24 4.88
C TYR A 67 -2.72 -2.57 5.50
N CYS A 68 -1.79 -3.38 6.00
CA CYS A 68 -2.08 -4.60 6.77
C CYS A 68 -1.12 -4.76 7.95
N GLU A 69 -1.64 -5.11 9.13
CA GLU A 69 -0.83 -5.40 10.32
C GLU A 69 -0.45 -6.88 10.44
N TYR A 70 -0.91 -7.70 9.50
CA TYR A 70 -0.70 -9.14 9.45
C TYR A 70 0.12 -9.51 8.21
N GLY A 71 0.50 -10.79 8.09
CA GLY A 71 1.35 -11.25 6.99
C GLY A 71 2.76 -10.66 7.12
N PHE A 72 3.08 -9.70 6.25
CA PHE A 72 4.35 -8.96 6.29
C PHE A 72 4.35 -7.79 7.29
N GLY A 73 3.16 -7.37 7.75
CA GLY A 73 3.03 -6.48 8.89
C GLY A 73 3.46 -7.17 10.21
N PRO A 74 3.87 -6.40 11.23
CA PRO A 74 3.90 -4.93 11.29
C PRO A 74 5.19 -4.30 10.73
N SER A 75 6.18 -5.08 10.32
CA SER A 75 7.48 -4.56 9.85
C SER A 75 7.38 -3.88 8.47
N SER A 76 6.58 -4.46 7.58
CA SER A 76 6.31 -3.93 6.23
C SER A 76 4.80 -3.89 6.00
N PRO A 77 4.08 -2.89 6.54
CA PRO A 77 2.62 -2.90 6.56
C PRO A 77 1.98 -2.35 5.27
N TRP A 78 2.75 -1.73 4.36
CA TRP A 78 2.22 -1.11 3.14
C TRP A 78 2.45 -2.00 1.92
N GLY A 79 1.38 -2.58 1.37
CA GLY A 79 1.46 -3.55 0.27
C GLY A 79 0.94 -3.01 -1.06
N LEU A 80 1.59 -3.40 -2.16
CA LEU A 80 1.11 -3.18 -3.53
C LEU A 80 0.27 -4.37 -4.01
N LEU A 81 -1.02 -4.15 -4.21
CA LEU A 81 -1.98 -5.22 -4.55
C LEU A 81 -2.75 -4.91 -5.83
N PHE A 82 -3.28 -5.94 -6.49
CA PHE A 82 -4.23 -5.74 -7.59
C PHE A 82 -5.64 -5.42 -7.09
N ILE A 83 -6.35 -4.56 -7.82
CA ILE A 83 -7.73 -4.16 -7.50
C ILE A 83 -8.72 -5.25 -7.96
N THR A 84 -8.54 -5.77 -9.18
CA THR A 84 -9.43 -6.77 -9.78
C THR A 84 -8.64 -7.89 -10.47
N GLY A 85 -9.29 -9.02 -10.77
CA GLY A 85 -8.72 -10.12 -11.54
C GLY A 85 -8.45 -11.39 -10.72
N GLN A 86 -7.49 -12.19 -11.17
CA GLN A 86 -7.15 -13.48 -10.53
C GLN A 86 -6.08 -13.35 -9.43
N HIS A 87 -5.35 -12.23 -9.37
CA HIS A 87 -4.26 -11.99 -8.43
C HIS A 87 -4.72 -11.14 -7.24
N LEU A 88 -5.79 -11.58 -6.56
CA LEU A 88 -6.38 -10.86 -5.41
C LEU A 88 -5.85 -11.32 -4.05
N SER A 89 -4.70 -11.99 -4.01
CA SER A 89 -4.03 -12.32 -2.75
C SER A 89 -3.19 -11.15 -2.23
N MET A 90 -2.47 -11.37 -1.14
CA MET A 90 -1.54 -10.40 -0.56
C MET A 90 -0.21 -10.31 -1.32
N GLY A 91 0.10 -11.30 -2.16
CA GLY A 91 1.30 -11.27 -2.99
C GLY A 91 2.55 -11.66 -2.22
N MET A 92 3.72 -11.28 -2.76
CA MET A 92 5.03 -11.66 -2.24
C MET A 92 5.61 -10.60 -1.30
N ASP A 93 6.62 -10.95 -0.51
CA ASP A 93 7.31 -10.05 0.42
C ASP A 93 7.90 -8.82 -0.27
N SER A 94 8.38 -8.98 -1.50
CA SER A 94 8.93 -7.90 -2.33
C SER A 94 7.93 -6.79 -2.71
N GLU A 95 6.65 -6.98 -2.42
CA GLU A 95 5.58 -6.02 -2.72
C GLU A 95 5.11 -5.27 -1.46
N TRP A 96 5.79 -5.46 -0.32
CA TRP A 96 5.43 -4.88 0.97
C TRP A 96 6.57 -4.06 1.57
N TYR A 97 6.22 -2.85 2.00
CA TYR A 97 7.17 -1.80 2.36
C TYR A 97 6.92 -1.25 3.76
N THR A 98 7.97 -0.70 4.35
CA THR A 98 7.91 -0.08 5.68
C THR A 98 7.19 1.26 5.65
N TYR A 99 7.35 2.07 4.60
CA TYR A 99 6.73 3.38 4.46
C TYR A 99 5.75 3.45 3.29
N LEU A 100 4.72 4.29 3.43
CA LEU A 100 3.74 4.53 2.36
C LEU A 100 4.39 5.18 1.13
N GLU A 101 5.40 6.03 1.34
CA GLU A 101 6.16 6.65 0.26
C GLU A 101 6.83 5.59 -0.63
N ASP A 102 7.49 4.61 -0.03
CA ASP A 102 8.21 3.58 -0.77
C ASP A 102 7.26 2.73 -1.60
N ALA A 103 6.14 2.32 -1.01
CA ALA A 103 5.09 1.59 -1.73
C ALA A 103 4.58 2.40 -2.92
N PHE A 104 4.41 3.72 -2.78
CA PHE A 104 3.97 4.56 -3.89
C PHE A 104 5.03 4.72 -4.98
N ARG A 105 6.31 4.91 -4.60
CA ARG A 105 7.43 5.05 -5.55
C ARG A 105 7.67 3.78 -6.37
N GLU A 106 7.47 2.61 -5.77
CA GLU A 106 7.55 1.32 -6.46
C GLU A 106 6.25 0.97 -7.22
N SER A 107 5.21 1.78 -7.08
CA SER A 107 3.95 1.57 -7.79
C SER A 107 4.02 2.08 -9.22
N MET A 108 3.18 1.51 -10.08
CA MET A 108 2.94 2.01 -11.44
C MET A 108 2.26 3.38 -11.50
N ALA A 109 1.94 3.99 -10.35
CA ALA A 109 1.39 5.34 -10.26
C ALA A 109 2.47 6.42 -10.15
N TRP A 110 3.72 6.03 -9.88
CA TRP A 110 4.87 6.93 -9.91
C TRP A 110 5.49 6.95 -11.30
N ASP A 111 5.59 8.14 -11.89
CA ASP A 111 6.19 8.39 -13.21
C ASP A 111 7.34 9.41 -13.17
N GLY A 112 7.76 9.83 -11.98
CA GLY A 112 8.88 10.74 -11.76
C GLY A 112 10.23 10.04 -11.54
N ASP A 113 11.28 10.85 -11.35
CA ASP A 113 12.63 10.34 -11.06
C ASP A 113 12.80 10.07 -9.56
N ASN A 114 13.27 8.88 -9.18
CA ASN A 114 13.71 8.63 -7.81
C ASN A 114 15.02 9.36 -7.52
N PRO A 115 15.23 9.89 -6.30
CA PRO A 115 16.46 10.59 -5.97
C PRO A 115 17.67 9.62 -6.06
N PRO A 116 18.89 10.13 -6.33
CA PRO A 116 20.05 9.29 -6.63
C PRO A 116 20.47 8.34 -5.51
N ASP A 117 20.07 8.64 -4.28
CA ASP A 117 20.35 7.91 -3.04
C ASP A 117 19.14 7.12 -2.51
N TYR A 118 18.09 6.96 -3.33
CA TYR A 118 16.95 6.11 -2.98
C TYR A 118 17.36 4.64 -3.04
N GLU A 119 17.50 4.00 -1.88
CA GLU A 119 17.68 2.56 -1.76
C GLU A 119 16.33 1.90 -1.47
N VAL A 120 15.95 0.94 -2.32
CA VAL A 120 14.79 0.07 -2.09
C VAL A 120 15.17 -0.90 -0.96
N THR A 121 14.54 -0.75 0.21
CA THR A 121 14.76 -1.65 1.36
C THR A 121 13.91 -2.90 1.29
#